data_AF-A0A414BQZ3-F1
#
_entry.id   AF-A0A414BQZ3-F1
#
_cell.length_a   1.000
_cell.length_b   1.000
_cell.length_c   1.000
_cell.angle_alpha   90.00
_cell.angle_beta   90.00
_cell.angle_gamma   90.00
#
_symmetry.space_group_name_H-M   'P 1'
#
loop_
_entity.id
_entity.type
_entity.pdbx_description
1 polymer ?
#
loop_
_entity_poly.entity_id
_entity_poly.type
_entity_poly.pdbx_seq_one_letter_code
_entity_poly.pdbx_strand_id
1 'polypeptide(L)'
;MNIYNNHNYGDNYTLQAGATVVAKSGLEEALARERIYDELERQAEQQGMTLEEWLAMQKHRNQHKDQHQDLHMDRNRHQEAAAETWLQKSKEERIRIAFEQMKTEKCQGRTANYFGRRVGYQYAFILALMRAKDERYGLPYVETTNEFLTYLKEYVGVKDLPSEDTIGRRLTRISGRYPDWRIEDGNQMDILEAQHVAQRFLSIYMKGV
;
A
#
# COMPACT_ATOMS: atom_id res chain seq x y z
N MET A 1 20.76 -24.17 -6.99
CA MET A 1 19.64 -23.61 -6.22
C MET A 1 19.94 -22.13 -6.06
N ASN A 2 19.25 -21.28 -6.81
CA ASN A 2 19.65 -19.90 -7.07
C ASN A 2 19.40 -18.99 -5.87
N ILE A 3 20.49 -18.43 -5.34
CA ILE A 3 20.50 -17.26 -4.47
C ILE A 3 21.10 -16.15 -5.33
N TYR A 4 20.28 -15.20 -5.78
CA TYR A 4 20.77 -13.96 -6.38
C TYR A 4 20.59 -12.82 -5.38
N ASN A 5 21.58 -12.69 -4.50
CA ASN A 5 21.97 -11.37 -4.03
C ASN A 5 22.98 -10.84 -5.06
N ASN A 6 22.62 -9.80 -5.81
CA ASN A 6 23.64 -8.95 -6.39
C ASN A 6 23.36 -7.50 -6.01
N HIS A 7 24.25 -6.99 -5.18
CA HIS A 7 24.40 -5.58 -4.90
C HIS A 7 24.83 -4.91 -6.20
N ASN A 8 23.98 -4.05 -6.75
CA ASN A 8 24.38 -3.18 -7.86
C ASN A 8 24.52 -1.76 -7.31
N TYR A 9 25.63 -1.52 -6.62
CA TYR A 9 26.30 -0.21 -6.70
C TYR A 9 26.99 -0.19 -8.07
N GLY A 10 26.31 0.38 -9.03
CA GLY A 10 26.81 0.64 -10.37
C GLY A 10 26.15 1.91 -10.85
N ASP A 11 26.83 3.02 -10.59
CA ASP A 11 26.72 4.33 -11.25
C ASP A 11 25.42 4.58 -12.02
N ASN A 12 24.54 5.38 -11.41
CA ASN A 12 23.47 6.07 -12.11
C ASN A 12 24.08 6.99 -13.17
N TYR A 13 24.24 6.49 -14.39
CA TYR A 13 24.25 7.36 -15.56
C TYR A 13 22.80 7.74 -15.82
N THR A 14 22.41 8.90 -15.30
CA THR A 14 21.34 9.71 -15.88
C THR A 14 21.71 9.92 -17.34
N LEU A 15 21.14 9.11 -18.24
CA LEU A 15 21.07 9.46 -19.66
C LEU A 15 20.04 10.60 -19.77
N GLN A 16 20.46 11.79 -19.34
CA GLN A 16 19.89 13.03 -19.82
C GLN A 16 20.10 12.98 -21.33
N ALA A 17 19.01 13.10 -22.10
CA ALA A 17 19.06 13.18 -23.55
C ALA A 17 19.90 14.42 -23.94
N GLY A 18 21.20 14.19 -24.07
CA GLY A 18 22.24 15.18 -24.26
C GLY A 18 23.47 14.38 -24.66
N ALA A 19 23.64 14.24 -25.98
CA ALA A 19 24.67 13.42 -26.60
C ALA A 19 26.03 13.56 -25.92
N THR A 20 26.69 12.44 -25.63
CA THR A 20 28.09 12.38 -25.24
C THR A 20 28.94 12.92 -26.39
N VAL A 21 29.36 14.19 -26.31
CA VAL A 21 30.29 14.79 -27.27
C VAL A 21 31.69 14.29 -26.93
N VAL A 22 32.11 13.20 -27.56
CA VAL A 22 33.54 12.91 -27.72
C VAL A 22 34.05 13.87 -28.78
N ALA A 23 34.89 14.83 -28.38
CA ALA A 23 35.48 15.82 -29.28
C ALA A 23 36.27 15.14 -30.39
N LYS A 24 35.61 14.92 -31.53
CA LYS A 24 36.19 14.60 -32.83
C LYS A 24 36.09 15.86 -33.69
N SER A 25 37.07 16.05 -34.57
CA SER A 25 37.29 17.26 -35.38
C SER A 25 35.99 17.90 -35.89
N GLY A 26 35.92 19.24 -35.90
CA GLY A 26 34.69 19.99 -36.21
C GLY A 26 34.02 19.67 -37.56
N LEU A 27 34.74 19.01 -38.47
CA LEU A 27 34.18 18.51 -39.74
C LEU A 27 33.35 17.23 -39.56
N GLU A 28 33.81 16.28 -38.73
CA GLU A 28 33.07 15.05 -38.43
C GLU A 28 31.81 15.34 -37.60
N GLU A 29 31.89 16.34 -36.71
CA GLU A 29 30.73 16.79 -35.94
C GLU A 29 29.69 17.51 -36.81
N ALA A 30 30.12 18.32 -37.78
CA ALA A 30 29.22 18.95 -38.75
C ALA A 30 28.51 17.92 -39.63
N LEU A 31 29.25 16.93 -40.16
CA LEU A 31 28.68 15.85 -40.97
C LEU A 31 27.75 14.93 -40.16
N ALA A 32 28.06 14.69 -38.89
CA ALA A 32 27.17 13.93 -38.01
C ALA A 32 25.88 14.69 -37.70
N ARG A 33 25.95 16.01 -37.52
CA ARG A 33 24.77 16.87 -37.36
C ARG A 33 23.90 16.88 -38.61
N GLU A 34 24.49 17.04 -39.80
CA GLU A 34 23.73 16.99 -41.07
C GLU A 34 22.97 15.67 -41.23
N ARG A 35 23.61 14.53 -40.98
CA ARG A 35 22.94 13.21 -41.06
C ARG A 35 21.77 13.05 -40.09
N ILE A 36 21.86 13.68 -38.91
CA ILE A 36 20.78 13.67 -37.93
C ILE A 36 19.62 14.53 -38.45
N TYR A 37 19.89 15.72 -39.00
CA TYR A 37 18.85 16.57 -39.57
C TYR A 37 18.14 15.93 -40.77
N ASP A 38 18.87 15.30 -41.69
CA ASP A 38 18.29 14.59 -42.84
C ASP A 38 17.35 13.45 -42.42
N GLU A 39 17.75 12.70 -41.39
CA GLU A 39 16.94 11.60 -40.86
C GLU A 39 15.68 12.12 -40.14
N LEU A 40 15.80 13.23 -39.42
CA LEU A 40 14.65 13.88 -38.78
C LEU A 40 13.68 14.47 -39.80
N GLU A 41 14.18 15.06 -40.88
CA GLU A 41 13.36 15.63 -41.96
C GLU A 41 12.59 14.53 -42.69
N ARG A 42 13.23 13.39 -42.99
CA ARG A 42 12.54 12.20 -43.51
C ARG A 42 11.44 11.69 -42.60
N GLN A 43 11.68 11.67 -41.28
CA GLN A 43 10.67 11.22 -40.32
C GLN A 43 9.48 12.20 -40.22
N ALA A 44 9.72 13.50 -40.38
CA ALA A 44 8.67 14.51 -40.46
C ALA A 44 7.85 14.36 -41.77
N GLU A 45 8.52 14.20 -42.91
CA GLU A 45 7.88 13.98 -44.21
C GLU A 45 7.02 12.71 -44.24
N GLN A 46 7.49 11.61 -43.64
CA GLN A 46 6.72 10.36 -43.51
C GLN A 46 5.41 10.55 -42.72
N GLN A 47 5.37 11.53 -41.82
CA GLN A 47 4.15 11.89 -41.07
C GLN A 47 3.38 13.05 -41.71
N GLY A 48 3.78 13.51 -42.90
CA GLY A 48 3.12 14.57 -43.66
C GLY A 48 3.19 15.94 -43.01
N MET A 49 4.22 16.20 -42.21
CA MET A 49 4.43 17.46 -41.47
C MET A 49 5.82 18.04 -41.72
N THR A 50 5.99 19.32 -41.41
CA THR A 50 7.31 19.96 -41.50
C THR A 50 8.21 19.56 -40.33
N LEU A 51 9.53 19.66 -40.51
CA LEU A 51 10.50 19.36 -39.45
C LEU A 51 10.29 20.22 -38.19
N GLU A 52 9.93 21.50 -38.35
CA GLU A 52 9.63 22.39 -37.22
C GLU A 52 8.40 21.94 -36.42
N GLU A 53 7.33 21.55 -37.11
CA GLU A 53 6.11 21.00 -36.49
C GLU A 53 6.39 19.68 -35.78
N TRP A 54 7.21 18.81 -36.37
CA TRP A 54 7.60 17.54 -35.78
C TRP A 54 8.44 17.74 -34.51
N LEU A 55 9.42 18.64 -34.54
CA LEU A 55 10.23 18.98 -33.36
C LEU A 55 9.39 19.62 -32.25
N ALA A 56 8.45 20.50 -32.60
CA ALA A 56 7.51 21.09 -31.65
C ALA A 56 6.59 20.02 -31.01
N MET A 57 6.10 19.06 -31.81
CA MET A 57 5.30 17.93 -31.33
C MET A 57 6.11 17.02 -30.39
N GLN A 58 7.36 16.70 -30.72
CA GLN A 58 8.23 15.91 -29.83
C GLN A 58 8.52 16.64 -28.52
N LYS A 59 8.75 17.97 -28.57
CA LYS A 59 8.97 18.78 -27.38
C LYS A 59 7.73 18.78 -26.47
N HIS A 60 6.53 18.96 -27.02
CA HIS A 60 5.27 18.84 -26.27
C HIS A 60 5.07 17.42 -25.70
N ARG A 61 5.39 16.39 -26.48
CA ARG A 61 5.27 14.98 -26.05
C ARG A 61 6.22 14.66 -24.89
N ASN A 62 7.45 15.16 -24.95
CA ASN A 62 8.44 14.97 -23.89
C ASN A 62 8.08 15.78 -22.64
N GLN A 63 7.62 17.03 -22.78
CA GLN A 63 7.11 17.81 -21.65
C GLN A 63 5.93 17.12 -20.93
N HIS A 64 5.00 16.51 -21.68
CA HIS A 64 3.92 15.72 -21.08
C HIS A 64 4.44 14.48 -20.36
N LYS A 65 5.44 13.78 -20.91
CA LYS A 65 6.08 12.63 -20.24
C LYS A 65 6.79 13.04 -18.95
N ASP A 66 7.54 14.12 -18.98
CA ASP A 66 8.28 14.64 -17.82
C ASP A 66 7.31 15.10 -16.73
N GLN A 67 6.24 15.83 -17.08
CA GLN A 67 5.18 16.21 -16.13
C GLN A 67 4.48 15.00 -15.52
N HIS A 68 4.17 13.97 -16.32
CA HIS A 68 3.59 12.74 -15.79
C HIS A 68 4.56 12.03 -14.84
N GLN A 69 5.84 11.97 -15.19
CA GLN A 69 6.87 11.32 -14.37
C GLN A 69 7.10 12.06 -13.05
N ASP A 70 7.14 13.40 -13.07
CA ASP A 70 7.24 14.24 -11.87
C ASP A 70 6.03 14.05 -10.94
N LEU A 71 4.81 14.05 -11.50
CA LEU A 71 3.59 13.77 -10.73
C LEU A 71 3.60 12.38 -10.09
N HIS A 72 4.15 11.38 -10.77
CA HIS A 72 4.30 10.03 -10.20
C HIS A 72 5.34 9.99 -9.08
N MET A 73 6.46 10.70 -9.22
CA MET A 73 7.52 10.75 -8.21
C MET A 73 7.10 11.53 -6.96
N ASP A 74 6.41 12.65 -7.13
CA ASP A 74 5.87 13.43 -6.00
C ASP A 74 4.79 12.65 -5.25
N ARG A 75 3.90 11.97 -5.96
CA ARG A 75 2.92 11.07 -5.34
C ARG A 75 3.59 9.95 -4.55
N ASN A 76 4.68 9.38 -5.06
CA ASN A 76 5.41 8.32 -4.39
C ASN A 76 6.09 8.83 -3.11
N ARG A 77 6.73 10.01 -3.16
CA ARG A 77 7.32 10.64 -1.95
C ARG A 77 6.26 10.96 -0.90
N HIS A 78 5.10 11.48 -1.29
CA HIS A 78 4.03 11.76 -0.35
C HIS A 78 3.48 10.48 0.30
N GLN A 79 3.39 9.38 -0.45
CA GLN A 79 2.99 8.08 0.10
C GLN A 79 4.05 7.49 1.04
N GLU A 80 5.32 7.59 0.69
CA GLU A 80 6.44 7.16 1.54
C GLU A 80 6.51 7.97 2.83
N ALA A 81 6.42 9.30 2.75
CA ALA A 81 6.39 10.17 3.93
C ALA A 81 5.17 9.91 4.84
N ALA A 82 4.00 9.65 4.27
CA ALA A 82 2.80 9.27 5.01
C ALA A 82 2.95 7.90 5.70
N ALA A 83 3.58 6.93 5.04
CA ALA A 83 3.87 5.62 5.62
C ALA A 83 4.90 5.71 6.76
N GLU A 84 5.93 6.54 6.63
CA GLU A 84 6.92 6.79 7.68
C GLU A 84 6.28 7.45 8.91
N THR A 85 5.46 8.50 8.70
CA THR A 85 4.71 9.12 9.80
C THR A 85 3.72 8.17 10.44
N TRP A 86 3.14 7.23 9.68
CA TRP A 86 2.27 6.19 10.23
C TRP A 86 3.02 5.24 11.17
N LEU A 87 4.20 4.76 10.77
CA LEU A 87 5.00 3.85 11.57
C LEU A 87 5.56 4.50 12.85
N GLN A 88 5.67 5.83 12.89
CA GLN A 88 6.05 6.58 14.10
C GLN A 88 4.94 6.61 15.17
N LYS A 89 3.67 6.33 14.81
CA LYS A 89 2.58 6.25 15.78
C LYS A 89 2.72 5.05 16.70
N SER A 90 2.29 5.20 17.95
CA SER A 90 2.26 4.08 18.91
C SER A 90 1.35 2.96 18.40
N LYS A 91 1.55 1.73 18.92
CA LYS A 91 0.69 0.60 18.56
C LYS A 91 -0.76 0.88 18.96
N GLU A 92 -0.95 1.45 20.14
CA GLU A 92 -2.25 1.83 20.70
C GLU A 92 -2.95 2.85 19.79
N GLU A 93 -2.24 3.87 19.30
CA GLU A 93 -2.84 4.87 18.41
C GLU A 93 -3.25 4.26 17.07
N ARG A 94 -2.42 3.39 16.49
CA ARG A 94 -2.75 2.70 15.23
C ARG A 94 -3.94 1.76 15.39
N ILE A 95 -4.04 1.05 16.52
CA ILE A 95 -5.19 0.20 16.86
C ILE A 95 -6.45 1.05 17.04
N ARG A 96 -6.36 2.17 17.76
CA ARG A 96 -7.48 3.11 17.96
C ARG A 96 -8.03 3.59 16.62
N ILE A 97 -7.15 4.06 15.74
CA ILE A 97 -7.53 4.55 14.41
C ILE A 97 -8.15 3.41 13.58
N ALA A 98 -7.61 2.19 13.63
CA ALA A 98 -8.20 1.05 12.95
C ALA A 98 -9.64 0.76 13.42
N PHE A 99 -9.89 0.75 14.74
CA PHE A 99 -11.24 0.56 15.28
C PHE A 99 -12.19 1.71 14.92
N GLU A 100 -11.76 2.97 15.08
CA GLU A 100 -12.58 4.15 14.76
C GLU A 100 -12.96 4.18 13.28
N GLN A 101 -11.98 3.94 12.40
CA GLN A 101 -12.22 3.88 10.96
C GLN A 101 -13.20 2.75 10.61
N MET A 102 -12.92 1.53 11.07
CA MET A 102 -13.77 0.37 10.76
C MET A 102 -15.22 0.53 11.28
N LYS A 103 -15.43 1.16 12.45
CA LYS A 103 -16.78 1.45 12.97
C LYS A 103 -17.65 2.27 12.01
N THR A 104 -17.03 3.10 11.17
CA THR A 104 -17.73 3.92 10.18
C THR A 104 -17.92 3.21 8.83
N GLU A 105 -17.26 2.08 8.61
CA GLU A 105 -17.26 1.33 7.35
C GLU A 105 -18.24 0.16 7.33
N LYS A 106 -18.83 -0.10 6.15
CA LYS A 106 -19.65 -1.31 5.93
C LYS A 106 -18.78 -2.56 5.92
N CYS A 107 -19.17 -3.57 6.70
CA CYS A 107 -18.54 -4.87 6.61
C CYS A 107 -18.93 -5.53 5.30
N GLN A 108 -17.94 -5.99 4.53
CA GLN A 108 -18.20 -6.60 3.22
C GLN A 108 -19.14 -7.80 3.35
N GLY A 109 -20.17 -7.84 2.50
CA GLY A 109 -21.19 -8.91 2.53
C GLY A 109 -22.18 -8.83 3.70
N ARG A 110 -22.19 -7.75 4.49
CA ARG A 110 -23.12 -7.56 5.62
C ARG A 110 -23.84 -6.21 5.51
N THR A 111 -25.01 -6.13 6.15
CA THR A 111 -25.79 -4.87 6.25
C THR A 111 -25.26 -3.94 7.34
N ALA A 112 -24.58 -4.49 8.35
CA ALA A 112 -23.98 -3.76 9.46
C ALA A 112 -22.58 -3.21 9.10
N ASN A 113 -22.18 -2.16 9.82
CA ASN A 113 -20.80 -1.71 9.82
C ASN A 113 -19.91 -2.69 10.60
N TYR A 114 -18.60 -2.64 10.39
CA TYR A 114 -17.68 -3.37 11.28
C TYR A 114 -17.87 -2.88 12.72
N PHE A 115 -17.81 -3.81 13.68
CA PHE A 115 -17.96 -3.54 15.11
C PHE A 115 -19.27 -2.81 15.49
N GLY A 116 -20.26 -2.79 14.59
CA GLY A 116 -21.55 -2.16 14.78
C GLY A 116 -22.50 -2.95 15.67
N ARG A 117 -23.72 -2.45 15.80
CA ARG A 117 -24.78 -3.10 16.58
C ARG A 117 -25.04 -4.52 16.06
N ARG A 118 -25.17 -5.48 16.98
CA ARG A 118 -25.37 -6.93 16.73
C ARG A 118 -24.17 -7.69 16.15
N VAL A 119 -23.06 -7.02 15.84
CA VAL A 119 -21.82 -7.67 15.37
C VAL A 119 -20.65 -7.45 16.34
N GLY A 120 -20.95 -7.20 17.62
CA GLY A 120 -19.93 -7.05 18.67
C GLY A 120 -19.04 -8.29 18.85
N TYR A 121 -19.46 -9.46 18.37
CA TYR A 121 -18.62 -10.66 18.35
C TYR A 121 -17.38 -10.52 17.45
N GLN A 122 -17.35 -9.55 16.50
CA GLN A 122 -16.22 -9.34 15.60
C GLN A 122 -14.94 -8.95 16.35
N TYR A 123 -15.06 -8.38 17.55
CA TYR A 123 -13.93 -8.11 18.45
C TYR A 123 -13.15 -9.39 18.80
N ALA A 124 -13.79 -10.57 18.77
CA ALA A 124 -13.13 -11.85 18.97
C ALA A 124 -12.09 -12.17 17.89
N PHE A 125 -12.30 -11.72 16.65
CA PHE A 125 -11.33 -11.93 15.57
C PHE A 125 -10.06 -11.11 15.82
N ILE A 126 -10.19 -9.89 16.33
CA ILE A 126 -9.04 -9.06 16.68
C ILE A 126 -8.28 -9.65 17.87
N LEU A 127 -9.01 -10.12 18.90
CA LEU A 127 -8.40 -10.84 20.01
C LEU A 127 -7.67 -12.11 19.53
N ALA A 128 -8.26 -12.88 18.62
CA ALA A 128 -7.60 -14.05 18.05
C ALA A 128 -6.29 -13.72 17.33
N LEU A 129 -6.21 -12.57 16.63
CA LEU A 129 -4.95 -12.09 16.04
C LEU A 129 -3.89 -11.77 17.10
N MET A 130 -4.29 -11.05 18.15
CA MET A 130 -3.38 -10.65 19.24
C MET A 130 -2.89 -11.87 20.03
N ARG A 131 -3.77 -12.84 20.30
CA ARG A 131 -3.45 -14.11 20.94
C ARG A 131 -2.48 -14.98 20.14
N ALA A 132 -2.55 -14.92 18.81
CA ALA A 132 -1.68 -15.73 17.95
C ALA A 132 -0.20 -15.34 18.06
N LYS A 133 0.09 -14.13 18.58
CA LYS A 133 1.45 -13.59 18.76
C LYS A 133 2.29 -13.71 17.48
N ASP A 134 1.67 -13.38 16.34
CA ASP A 134 2.34 -13.45 15.06
C ASP A 134 3.23 -12.21 14.88
N GLU A 135 4.55 -12.44 14.90
CA GLU A 135 5.56 -11.40 14.81
C GLU A 135 5.45 -10.58 13.53
N ARG A 136 4.91 -11.16 12.44
CA ARG A 136 4.71 -10.48 11.16
C ARG A 136 3.86 -9.22 11.28
N TYR A 137 2.91 -9.22 12.22
CA TYR A 137 2.01 -8.09 12.44
C TYR A 137 2.47 -7.18 13.59
N GLY A 138 3.38 -7.64 14.46
CA GLY A 138 3.87 -6.83 15.58
C GLY A 138 2.78 -6.34 16.54
N LEU A 139 1.62 -7.00 16.59
CA LEU A 139 0.52 -6.66 17.48
C LEU A 139 0.91 -6.93 18.96
N PRO A 140 0.37 -6.15 19.92
CA PRO A 140 0.46 -6.49 21.33
C PRO A 140 -0.11 -7.88 21.60
N TYR A 141 0.51 -8.62 22.52
CA TYR A 141 -0.02 -9.89 22.98
C TYR A 141 -1.05 -9.65 24.08
N VAL A 142 -2.20 -10.29 23.95
CA VAL A 142 -3.28 -10.26 24.92
C VAL A 142 -3.87 -11.66 24.95
N GLU A 143 -4.02 -12.27 26.12
CA GLU A 143 -4.41 -13.67 26.22
C GLU A 143 -5.91 -13.82 26.45
N THR A 144 -6.47 -13.04 27.37
CA THR A 144 -7.86 -13.22 27.81
C THR A 144 -8.79 -12.14 27.28
N THR A 145 -10.09 -12.45 27.25
CA THR A 145 -11.12 -11.47 26.84
C THR A 145 -11.15 -10.28 27.80
N ASN A 146 -10.97 -10.51 29.10
CA ASN A 146 -10.94 -9.45 30.09
C ASN A 146 -9.75 -8.51 29.89
N GLU A 147 -8.55 -9.06 29.73
CA GLU A 147 -7.35 -8.28 29.40
C GLU A 147 -7.53 -7.47 28.13
N PHE A 148 -8.18 -8.04 27.12
CA PHE A 148 -8.45 -7.36 25.86
C PHE A 148 -9.38 -6.17 26.02
N LEU A 149 -10.49 -6.34 26.74
CA LEU A 149 -11.41 -5.25 27.01
C LEU A 149 -10.76 -4.15 27.84
N THR A 150 -9.97 -4.52 28.86
CA THR A 150 -9.19 -3.58 29.67
C THR A 150 -8.17 -2.83 28.80
N TYR A 151 -7.41 -3.54 27.98
CA TYR A 151 -6.46 -2.95 27.04
C TYR A 151 -7.12 -1.94 26.10
N LEU A 152 -8.23 -2.34 25.46
CA LEU A 152 -8.98 -1.47 24.55
C LEU A 152 -9.54 -0.23 25.25
N LYS A 153 -10.04 -0.37 26.47
CA LYS A 153 -10.66 0.72 27.21
C LYS A 153 -9.63 1.70 27.78
N GLU A 154 -8.62 1.18 28.47
CA GLU A 154 -7.72 1.99 29.30
C GLU A 154 -6.50 2.51 28.54
N TYR A 155 -5.99 1.73 27.58
CA TYR A 155 -4.76 2.08 26.86
C TYR A 155 -5.03 2.56 25.44
N VAL A 156 -5.98 1.94 24.74
CA VAL A 156 -6.34 2.32 23.37
C VAL A 156 -7.42 3.42 23.34
N GLY A 157 -8.29 3.48 24.36
CA GLY A 157 -9.36 4.48 24.44
C GLY A 157 -10.58 4.19 23.54
N VAL A 158 -10.82 2.93 23.18
CA VAL A 158 -11.99 2.52 22.38
C VAL A 158 -13.25 2.53 23.24
N LYS A 159 -14.27 3.24 22.76
CA LYS A 159 -15.60 3.35 23.41
C LYS A 159 -16.58 2.28 22.88
N ASP A 160 -17.71 2.12 23.56
CA ASP A 160 -18.82 1.25 23.16
C ASP A 160 -18.41 -0.22 22.94
N LEU A 161 -17.63 -0.76 23.88
CA LEU A 161 -17.13 -2.13 23.83
C LEU A 161 -18.26 -3.14 24.11
N PRO A 162 -18.24 -4.31 23.46
CA PRO A 162 -19.18 -5.39 23.75
C PRO A 162 -18.88 -6.04 25.11
N SER A 163 -19.81 -6.88 25.59
CA SER A 163 -19.58 -7.66 26.81
C SER A 163 -18.52 -8.75 26.62
N GLU A 164 -17.89 -9.14 27.72
CA GLU A 164 -16.95 -10.27 27.75
C GLU A 164 -17.58 -11.55 27.19
N ASP A 165 -18.81 -11.88 27.60
CA ASP A 165 -19.57 -13.01 27.07
C ASP A 165 -19.74 -13.00 25.55
N THR A 166 -19.98 -11.82 24.97
CA THR A 166 -20.19 -11.68 23.52
C THR A 166 -18.93 -12.05 22.75
N ILE A 167 -17.77 -11.62 23.26
CA ILE A 167 -16.47 -11.95 22.66
C ILE A 167 -16.12 -13.41 22.95
N GLY A 168 -16.23 -13.83 24.21
CA GLY A 168 -15.84 -15.17 24.68
C GLY A 168 -16.53 -16.28 23.89
N ARG A 169 -17.86 -16.22 23.73
CA ARG A 169 -18.63 -17.23 22.96
C ARG A 169 -18.20 -17.37 21.51
N ARG A 170 -17.74 -16.27 20.89
CA ARG A 170 -17.23 -16.34 19.51
C ARG A 170 -15.80 -16.83 19.48
N LEU A 171 -14.96 -16.39 20.42
CA LEU A 171 -13.56 -16.75 20.51
C LEU A 171 -13.36 -18.27 20.66
N THR A 172 -14.20 -18.94 21.46
CA THR A 172 -14.12 -20.39 21.66
C THR A 172 -14.39 -21.20 20.39
N ARG A 173 -15.02 -20.59 19.38
CA ARG A 173 -15.35 -21.24 18.10
C ARG A 173 -14.27 -21.00 17.03
N ILE A 174 -13.26 -20.19 17.30
CA ILE A 174 -12.18 -19.90 16.35
C ILE A 174 -11.04 -20.87 16.60
N SER A 175 -10.65 -21.61 15.55
CA SER A 175 -9.47 -22.47 15.59
C SER A 175 -8.53 -22.20 14.41
N GLY A 176 -7.28 -22.62 14.57
CA GLY A 176 -6.21 -22.35 13.59
C GLY A 176 -5.59 -20.95 13.76
N ARG A 177 -4.91 -20.49 12.71
CA ARG A 177 -4.24 -19.17 12.66
C ARG A 177 -4.66 -18.43 11.40
N TYR A 178 -4.79 -17.12 11.48
CA TYR A 178 -5.05 -16.28 10.31
C TYR A 178 -3.91 -16.41 9.28
N PRO A 179 -4.21 -16.54 7.97
CA PRO A 179 -5.52 -16.41 7.32
C PRO A 179 -6.39 -17.69 7.28
N ASP A 180 -5.86 -18.82 7.75
CA ASP A 180 -6.46 -20.15 7.65
C ASP A 180 -7.38 -20.51 8.84
N TRP A 181 -8.11 -19.52 9.38
CA TRP A 181 -9.04 -19.76 10.47
C TRP A 181 -10.17 -20.70 10.08
N ARG A 182 -10.61 -21.49 11.05
CA ARG A 182 -11.85 -22.26 11.01
C ARG A 182 -12.79 -21.75 12.07
N ILE A 183 -14.08 -21.69 11.73
CA ILE A 183 -15.15 -21.33 12.66
C ILE A 183 -15.97 -22.59 12.92
N GLU A 184 -15.86 -23.14 14.13
CA GLU A 184 -16.64 -24.30 14.56
C GLU A 184 -18.14 -23.97 14.50
N ASP A 185 -18.92 -24.89 13.94
CA ASP A 185 -20.35 -24.73 13.63
C ASP A 185 -20.68 -23.48 12.79
N GLY A 186 -19.68 -22.91 12.11
CA GLY A 186 -19.82 -21.72 11.27
C GLY A 186 -20.06 -22.10 9.81
N ASN A 187 -20.69 -21.20 9.07
CA ASN A 187 -20.83 -21.34 7.62
C ASN A 187 -19.70 -20.62 6.87
N GLN A 188 -19.66 -20.77 5.55
CA GLN A 188 -18.67 -20.10 4.70
C GLN A 188 -18.67 -18.58 4.85
N MET A 189 -19.84 -17.97 5.08
CA MET A 189 -19.95 -16.52 5.28
C MET A 189 -19.32 -16.07 6.60
N ASP A 190 -19.38 -16.89 7.65
CA ASP A 190 -18.75 -16.58 8.94
C ASP A 190 -17.21 -16.61 8.83
N ILE A 191 -16.67 -17.55 8.04
CA ILE A 191 -15.22 -17.62 7.76
C ILE A 191 -14.79 -16.40 6.94
N LEU A 192 -15.51 -16.06 5.87
CA LEU A 192 -15.23 -14.89 5.04
C LEU A 192 -15.31 -13.59 5.85
N GLU A 193 -16.30 -13.47 6.74
CA GLU A 193 -16.40 -12.32 7.64
C GLU A 193 -15.19 -12.21 8.56
N ALA A 194 -14.77 -13.31 9.19
CA ALA A 194 -13.58 -13.32 10.04
C ALA A 194 -12.33 -12.88 9.26
N GLN A 195 -12.17 -13.37 8.04
CA GLN A 195 -11.07 -13.00 7.15
C GLN A 195 -11.11 -11.53 6.77
N HIS A 196 -12.28 -10.99 6.38
CA HIS A 196 -12.43 -9.58 6.02
C HIS A 196 -12.19 -8.64 7.19
N VAL A 197 -12.69 -8.98 8.38
CA VAL A 197 -12.45 -8.20 9.61
C VAL A 197 -10.95 -8.14 9.90
N ALA A 198 -10.28 -9.29 9.93
CA ALA A 198 -8.84 -9.37 10.20
C ALA A 198 -8.01 -8.64 9.12
N GLN A 199 -8.33 -8.86 7.84
CA GLN A 199 -7.64 -8.23 6.73
C GLN A 199 -7.79 -6.70 6.77
N ARG A 200 -9.00 -6.19 6.99
CA ARG A 200 -9.24 -4.74 7.03
C ARG A 200 -8.54 -4.11 8.23
N PHE A 201 -8.61 -4.74 9.40
CA PHE A 201 -7.92 -4.28 10.59
C PHE A 201 -6.40 -4.22 10.39
N LEU A 202 -5.79 -5.31 9.91
CA LEU A 202 -4.35 -5.37 9.66
C LEU A 202 -3.92 -4.39 8.58
N SER A 203 -4.74 -4.17 7.54
CA SER A 203 -4.47 -3.17 6.52
C SER A 203 -4.33 -1.78 7.13
N ILE A 204 -5.30 -1.35 7.95
CA ILE A 204 -5.26 -0.02 8.57
C ILE A 204 -4.14 0.06 9.59
N TYR A 205 -4.01 -0.95 10.47
CA TYR A 205 -2.96 -0.98 11.49
C TYR A 205 -1.55 -0.89 10.89
N MET A 206 -1.28 -1.62 9.80
CA MET A 206 0.05 -1.64 9.20
C MET A 206 0.32 -0.46 8.27
N LYS A 207 -0.69 0.04 7.54
CA LYS A 207 -0.50 0.97 6.42
C LYS A 207 -1.15 2.34 6.60
N GLY A 208 -2.02 2.52 7.58
CA GLY A 208 -2.88 3.70 7.70
C GLY A 208 -4.20 3.55 6.94
N VAL A 209 -5.02 4.61 6.99
CA VAL A 209 -6.36 4.67 6.39
C VAL A 209 -6.29 4.83 4.88
#